data_AF-A0A7S0YYV8-F1
#
_entry.id   AF-A0A7S0YYV8-F1
#
_cell.length_a   1.000
_cell.length_b   1.000
_cell.length_c   1.000
_cell.angle_alpha   90.00
_cell.angle_beta   90.00
_cell.angle_gamma   90.00
#
_symmetry.space_group_name_H-M   'P 1'
#
loop_
_entity.id
_entity.type
_entity.pdbx_description
1 polymer ?
#
loop_
_entity_poly.entity_id
_entity_poly.type
_entity_poly.pdbx_seq_one_letter_code
_entity_poly.pdbx_strand_id
1 'polypeptide(L)'
;GGSEEEGPAEEEGRSTFRSAAAGKPPSAVHDLPTALDRFRSKVAPVKEVLLRGCKLGDEGAQQLAEGMADCRCLKKLDLAWNGITAAGCKALCRAFVTTKNLTCIILNKNGIGDRGAIALAFVLKPEPMKPEPRISKVELIGNGIGPEGATAIAEALMKNKKIKRLHMG
;
A
#
# COMPACT_ATOMS: atom_id res chain seq x y z
N GLY A 1 16.41 36.35 -20.17
CA GLY A 1 17.08 35.19 -20.78
C GLY A 1 17.06 34.06 -19.79
N GLY A 2 16.59 32.89 -20.22
CA GLY A 2 16.47 31.65 -19.42
C GLY A 2 15.08 31.49 -18.81
N SER A 3 14.01 31.36 -19.59
CA SER A 3 13.56 30.16 -20.33
C SER A 3 12.91 29.13 -19.40
N GLU A 4 11.58 29.08 -19.50
CA GLU A 4 10.69 28.07 -18.96
C GLU A 4 11.07 26.68 -19.51
N GLU A 5 11.14 25.67 -18.65
CA GLU A 5 11.02 24.26 -19.06
C GLU A 5 9.77 23.67 -18.41
N GLU A 6 8.67 23.73 -19.16
CA GLU A 6 7.59 22.77 -19.05
C GLU A 6 7.96 21.49 -19.82
N GLY A 7 7.65 20.32 -19.26
CA GLY A 7 7.54 19.08 -20.02
C GLY A 7 7.53 17.81 -19.15
N PRO A 8 6.88 16.72 -19.60
CA PRO A 8 5.55 16.64 -20.17
C PRO A 8 4.60 15.82 -19.26
N ALA A 9 3.30 15.94 -19.53
CA ALA A 9 2.24 15.15 -18.92
C ALA A 9 2.37 13.66 -19.29
N GLU A 10 2.50 12.78 -18.29
CA GLU A 10 2.29 11.34 -18.46
C GLU A 10 0.78 11.05 -18.47
N GLU A 11 0.17 11.22 -19.65
CA GLU A 11 -1.13 10.65 -20.00
C GLU A 11 -0.89 9.38 -20.83
N GLU A 12 -0.72 8.22 -20.18
CA GLU A 12 -1.03 6.94 -20.82
C GLU A 12 -1.52 5.94 -19.77
N GLY A 13 -2.81 5.62 -19.85
CA GLY A 13 -3.42 4.64 -18.96
C GLY A 13 -4.93 4.48 -19.11
N ARG A 14 -5.48 4.68 -20.31
CA ARG A 14 -6.85 4.30 -20.63
C ARG A 14 -6.86 3.37 -21.85
N SER A 15 -7.59 2.25 -21.70
CA SER A 15 -7.78 1.16 -22.67
C SER A 15 -6.60 0.17 -22.68
N THR A 16 -6.77 -1.13 -22.43
CA THR A 16 -7.70 -2.02 -23.13
C THR A 16 -8.24 -3.14 -22.25
N PHE A 17 -9.57 -3.19 -22.08
CA PHE A 17 -10.29 -4.42 -21.77
C PHE A 17 -10.45 -5.20 -23.07
N ARG A 18 -9.79 -6.35 -23.25
CA ARG A 18 -10.27 -7.39 -24.18
C ARG A 18 -9.93 -8.81 -23.75
N SER A 19 -10.99 -9.61 -23.85
CA SER A 19 -11.06 -11.04 -24.13
C SER A 19 -10.85 -12.02 -22.97
N ALA A 20 -11.98 -12.56 -22.53
CA ALA A 20 -12.09 -13.77 -21.75
C ALA A 20 -11.43 -14.95 -22.49
N ALA A 21 -10.44 -15.54 -21.84
CA ALA A 21 -10.13 -16.97 -21.96
C ALA A 21 -10.41 -17.58 -20.60
N ALA A 22 -10.96 -18.79 -20.55
CA ALA A 22 -11.23 -19.57 -19.33
C ALA A 22 -9.92 -20.03 -18.66
N GLY A 23 -9.09 -19.07 -18.27
CA GLY A 23 -7.94 -19.21 -17.41
C GLY A 23 -8.28 -18.74 -16.01
N LYS A 24 -7.58 -19.28 -15.01
CA LYS A 24 -7.66 -18.78 -13.63
C LYS A 24 -7.49 -17.26 -13.64
N PRO A 25 -8.36 -16.48 -12.96
CA PRO A 25 -8.25 -15.03 -12.95
C PRO A 25 -6.87 -14.61 -12.43
N PRO A 26 -6.29 -13.52 -12.98
CA PRO A 26 -4.94 -13.09 -12.63
C PRO A 26 -4.81 -12.87 -11.13
N SER A 27 -3.66 -13.18 -10.55
CA SER A 27 -3.47 -12.98 -9.10
C SER A 27 -3.31 -11.50 -8.71
N ALA A 28 -3.11 -10.62 -9.68
CA ALA A 28 -3.08 -9.18 -9.51
C ALA A 28 -4.46 -8.56 -9.81
N VAL A 29 -4.81 -7.47 -9.11
CA VAL A 29 -6.00 -6.65 -9.37
C VAL A 29 -5.59 -5.19 -9.58
N HIS A 30 -6.29 -4.49 -10.48
CA HIS A 30 -5.92 -3.16 -10.96
C HIS A 30 -7.01 -2.10 -10.78
N ASP A 31 -8.17 -2.48 -10.22
CA ASP A 31 -9.25 -1.56 -9.87
C ASP A 31 -9.90 -1.95 -8.53
N LEU A 32 -10.46 -0.96 -7.85
CA LEU A 32 -11.07 -1.14 -6.53
C LEU A 32 -12.30 -2.07 -6.56
N PRO A 33 -13.28 -1.91 -7.47
CA PRO A 33 -14.44 -2.80 -7.51
C PRO A 33 -14.05 -4.29 -7.65
N THR A 34 -13.14 -4.61 -8.56
CA THR A 34 -12.64 -5.97 -8.75
C THR A 34 -11.88 -6.47 -7.52
N ALA A 35 -11.08 -5.61 -6.87
CA ALA A 35 -10.40 -5.99 -5.63
C ALA A 35 -11.41 -6.40 -4.55
N LEU A 36 -12.44 -5.58 -4.33
CA LEU A 36 -13.47 -5.82 -3.32
C LEU A 36 -14.30 -7.07 -3.64
N ASP A 37 -14.72 -7.25 -4.89
CA ASP A 37 -15.44 -8.44 -5.33
C ASP A 37 -14.61 -9.70 -5.09
N ARG A 38 -13.33 -9.68 -5.46
CA ARG A 38 -12.43 -10.82 -5.28
C ARG A 38 -12.11 -11.14 -3.83
N PHE A 39 -12.05 -10.13 -2.96
CA PHE A 39 -11.90 -10.35 -1.52
C PHE A 39 -13.14 -11.04 -0.94
N ARG A 40 -14.35 -10.66 -1.39
CA ARG A 40 -15.62 -11.26 -0.95
C ARG A 40 -15.82 -12.66 -1.50
N SER A 41 -15.63 -12.85 -2.81
CA SER A 41 -15.97 -14.08 -3.50
C SER A 41 -15.01 -15.23 -3.20
N LYS A 42 -13.76 -14.93 -2.80
CA LYS A 42 -12.70 -15.91 -2.45
C LYS A 42 -12.41 -16.94 -3.57
N VAL A 43 -12.88 -16.69 -4.79
CA VAL A 43 -12.81 -17.62 -5.94
C VAL A 43 -11.36 -17.91 -6.35
N ALA A 44 -10.49 -16.91 -6.23
CA ALA A 44 -9.08 -17.06 -6.54
C ALA A 44 -8.21 -16.16 -5.65
N PRO A 45 -7.02 -16.64 -5.25
CA PRO A 45 -6.15 -15.88 -4.37
C PRO A 45 -5.69 -14.57 -5.02
N VAL A 46 -6.00 -13.45 -4.37
CA VAL A 46 -5.40 -12.15 -4.68
C VAL A 46 -4.02 -12.13 -4.03
N LYS A 47 -2.97 -11.97 -4.83
CA LYS A 47 -1.58 -11.84 -4.37
C LYS A 47 -1.08 -10.40 -4.44
N GLU A 48 -1.62 -9.62 -5.38
CA GLU A 48 -1.17 -8.25 -5.61
C GLU A 48 -2.37 -7.34 -5.85
N VAL A 49 -2.36 -6.17 -5.23
CA VAL A 49 -3.35 -5.11 -5.43
C VAL A 49 -2.58 -3.90 -5.92
N LEU A 50 -2.82 -3.48 -7.16
CA LEU A 50 -2.03 -2.48 -7.88
C LEU A 50 -2.96 -1.36 -8.35
N LEU A 51 -3.28 -0.43 -7.45
CA LEU A 51 -4.29 0.61 -7.63
C LEU A 51 -3.67 2.01 -7.69
N ARG A 52 -2.53 2.14 -8.39
CA ARG A 52 -1.83 3.43 -8.50
C ARG A 52 -2.71 4.44 -9.24
N GLY A 53 -2.84 5.66 -8.71
CA GLY A 53 -3.54 6.75 -9.41
C GLY A 53 -5.06 6.60 -9.48
N CYS A 54 -5.68 5.70 -8.70
CA CYS A 54 -7.12 5.42 -8.75
C CYS A 54 -7.99 6.43 -7.99
N LYS A 55 -7.41 7.51 -7.45
CA LYS A 55 -8.13 8.56 -6.67
C LYS A 55 -8.95 7.97 -5.50
N LEU A 56 -8.39 6.97 -4.81
CA LEU A 56 -9.10 6.25 -3.75
C LEU A 56 -9.48 7.14 -2.56
N GLY A 57 -8.61 8.08 -2.19
CA GLY A 57 -8.71 8.81 -0.93
C GLY A 57 -8.73 7.90 0.30
N ASP A 58 -9.11 8.45 1.43
CA ASP A 58 -9.24 7.69 2.68
C ASP A 58 -10.38 6.67 2.65
N GLU A 59 -11.48 6.99 1.96
CA GLU A 59 -12.65 6.12 1.81
C GLU A 59 -12.28 4.82 1.07
N GLY A 60 -11.61 4.93 -0.08
CA GLY A 60 -11.16 3.75 -0.82
C GLY A 60 -10.09 2.95 -0.05
N ALA A 61 -9.22 3.62 0.70
CA ALA A 61 -8.27 2.96 1.58
C ALA A 61 -8.96 2.18 2.72
N GLN A 62 -10.05 2.73 3.28
CA GLN A 62 -10.86 2.06 4.28
C GLN A 62 -11.57 0.83 3.70
N GLN A 63 -12.21 0.94 2.53
CA GLN A 63 -12.85 -0.19 1.87
C GLN A 63 -11.86 -1.33 1.58
N LEU A 64 -10.64 -0.97 1.13
CA LEU A 64 -9.56 -1.95 0.95
C LEU A 64 -9.15 -2.59 2.27
N ALA A 65 -8.99 -1.81 3.33
CA ALA A 65 -8.63 -2.32 4.66
C ALA A 65 -9.66 -3.34 5.17
N GLU A 66 -10.95 -3.05 5.02
CA GLU A 66 -12.04 -3.94 5.40
C GLU A 66 -12.05 -5.22 4.55
N GLY A 67 -11.88 -5.11 3.23
CA GLY A 67 -11.84 -6.26 2.34
C GLY A 67 -10.60 -7.15 2.51
N MET A 68 -9.45 -6.56 2.82
CA MET A 68 -8.19 -7.30 2.92
C MET A 68 -7.99 -8.03 4.25
N ALA A 69 -8.79 -7.73 5.28
CA ALA A 69 -8.61 -8.26 6.63
C ALA A 69 -8.56 -9.80 6.69
N ASP A 70 -9.27 -10.48 5.78
CA ASP A 70 -9.34 -11.94 5.66
C ASP A 70 -8.44 -12.52 4.54
N CYS A 71 -7.73 -11.65 3.82
CA CYS A 71 -7.01 -12.04 2.61
C CYS A 71 -5.67 -12.72 2.96
N ARG A 72 -5.66 -14.06 2.92
CA ARG A 72 -4.48 -14.85 3.30
C ARG A 72 -3.39 -14.89 2.23
N CYS A 73 -3.64 -14.48 1.00
CA CYS A 73 -2.68 -14.63 -0.10
C CYS A 73 -2.00 -13.33 -0.54
N LEU A 74 -2.46 -12.18 -0.03
CA LEU A 74 -1.96 -10.87 -0.44
C LEU A 74 -0.50 -10.70 0.00
N LYS A 75 0.37 -10.35 -0.95
CA LYS A 75 1.82 -10.15 -0.76
C LYS A 75 2.26 -8.72 -1.05
N LYS A 76 1.64 -8.07 -2.04
CA LYS A 76 1.99 -6.71 -2.48
C LYS A 76 0.75 -5.83 -2.52
N LEU A 77 0.88 -4.63 -1.94
CA LEU A 77 -0.11 -3.58 -2.01
C LEU A 77 0.56 -2.30 -2.53
N ASP A 78 0.11 -1.84 -3.69
CA ASP A 78 0.57 -0.61 -4.32
C ASP A 78 -0.59 0.36 -4.47
N LEU A 79 -0.55 1.41 -3.65
CA LEU A 79 -1.55 2.48 -3.59
C LEU A 79 -0.89 3.85 -3.81
N ALA A 80 0.18 3.91 -4.59
CA ALA A 80 0.82 5.19 -4.88
C ALA A 80 -0.16 6.17 -5.58
N TRP A 81 0.02 7.48 -5.35
CA TRP A 81 -0.79 8.53 -6.00
C TRP A 81 -2.30 8.42 -5.77
N ASN A 82 -2.75 8.20 -4.52
CA ASN A 82 -4.18 8.02 -4.23
C ASN A 82 -4.79 9.06 -3.29
N GLY A 83 -4.02 10.06 -2.86
CA GLY A 83 -4.51 11.07 -1.91
C GLY A 83 -4.88 10.51 -0.54
N ILE A 84 -4.25 9.39 -0.14
CA ILE A 84 -4.48 8.76 1.16
C ILE A 84 -3.83 9.63 2.24
N THR A 85 -4.59 10.02 3.25
CA THR A 85 -4.08 10.81 4.38
C THR A 85 -3.69 9.91 5.55
N ALA A 86 -3.34 10.51 6.68
CA ALA A 86 -3.13 9.78 7.94
C ALA A 86 -4.32 8.89 8.33
N ALA A 87 -5.56 9.29 8.01
CA ALA A 87 -6.76 8.55 8.37
C ALA A 87 -6.87 7.23 7.59
N GLY A 88 -6.76 7.28 6.26
CA GLY A 88 -6.76 6.08 5.41
C GLY A 88 -5.55 5.20 5.67
N CYS A 89 -4.39 5.78 5.93
CA CYS A 89 -3.20 5.03 6.33
C CYS A 89 -3.43 4.24 7.63
N LYS A 90 -4.04 4.86 8.65
CA LYS A 90 -4.40 4.18 9.89
C LYS A 90 -5.39 3.03 9.67
N ALA A 91 -6.37 3.19 8.78
CA ALA A 91 -7.29 2.11 8.41
C ALA A 91 -6.53 0.92 7.80
N LEU A 92 -5.65 1.18 6.83
CA LEU A 92 -4.78 0.17 6.22
C LEU A 92 -3.89 -0.54 7.25
N CYS A 93 -3.28 0.21 8.17
CA CYS A 93 -2.45 -0.35 9.24
C CYS A 93 -3.21 -1.35 10.11
N ARG A 94 -4.49 -1.11 10.43
CA ARG A 94 -5.32 -2.07 11.18
C ARG A 94 -5.48 -3.38 10.41
N ALA A 95 -5.63 -3.31 9.10
CA ALA A 95 -5.75 -4.49 8.25
C ALA A 95 -4.39 -5.21 8.03
N PHE A 96 -3.27 -4.50 8.05
CA PHE A 96 -1.94 -5.12 7.95
C PHE A 96 -1.62 -6.04 9.13
N VAL A 97 -2.18 -5.78 10.31
CA VAL A 97 -2.03 -6.66 11.49
C VAL A 97 -2.64 -8.05 11.23
N THR A 98 -3.74 -8.13 10.48
CA THR A 98 -4.41 -9.40 10.16
C THR A 98 -3.96 -10.00 8.82
N THR A 99 -3.47 -9.16 7.90
CA THR A 99 -2.98 -9.56 6.57
C THR A 99 -1.59 -10.19 6.67
N LYS A 100 -1.59 -11.45 7.08
CA LYS A 100 -0.39 -12.23 7.38
C LYS A 100 0.65 -12.18 6.24
N ASN A 101 0.29 -12.41 4.98
CA ASN A 101 1.32 -12.64 3.96
C ASN A 101 1.85 -11.40 3.24
N LEU A 102 1.50 -10.20 3.71
CA LEU A 102 1.93 -8.93 3.11
C LEU A 102 3.42 -8.69 3.36
N THR A 103 4.20 -8.51 2.29
CA THR A 103 5.65 -8.30 2.34
C THR A 103 6.10 -6.98 1.74
N CYS A 104 5.25 -6.34 0.91
CA CYS A 104 5.57 -5.14 0.17
C CYS A 104 4.41 -4.12 0.24
N ILE A 105 4.70 -2.92 0.71
CA ILE A 105 3.76 -1.78 0.78
C ILE A 105 4.36 -0.61 -0.01
N ILE A 106 3.61 -0.08 -0.96
CA ILE A 106 3.97 1.10 -1.73
C ILE A 106 2.87 2.15 -1.53
N LEU A 107 3.22 3.25 -0.86
CA LEU A 107 2.33 4.37 -0.55
C LEU A 107 2.91 5.70 -1.08
N ASN A 108 3.83 5.67 -2.04
CA ASN A 108 4.45 6.89 -2.59
C ASN A 108 3.39 7.92 -3.04
N LYS A 109 3.70 9.20 -2.86
CA LYS A 109 2.91 10.34 -3.36
C LYS A 109 1.47 10.31 -2.82
N ASN A 110 1.38 10.19 -1.49
CA ASN A 110 0.15 10.34 -0.71
C ASN A 110 0.38 11.44 0.35
N GLY A 111 -0.54 11.62 1.30
CA GLY A 111 -0.47 12.64 2.33
C GLY A 111 -0.50 12.06 3.75
N ILE A 112 0.18 10.92 3.99
CA ILE A 112 0.02 10.21 5.26
C ILE A 112 0.60 10.98 6.46
N GLY A 113 1.59 11.85 6.22
CA GLY A 113 2.24 12.69 7.25
C GLY A 113 2.84 11.90 8.41
N ASP A 114 3.21 12.62 9.47
CA ASP A 114 3.79 12.02 10.69
C ASP A 114 2.84 11.02 11.36
N ARG A 115 1.55 11.36 11.45
CA ARG A 115 0.55 10.50 12.09
C ARG A 115 0.39 9.16 11.36
N GLY A 116 0.39 9.16 10.03
CA GLY A 116 0.35 7.93 9.24
C GLY A 116 1.65 7.13 9.34
N ALA A 117 2.81 7.80 9.32
CA ALA A 117 4.10 7.17 9.53
C ALA A 117 4.22 6.48 10.90
N ILE A 118 3.73 7.12 11.97
CA ILE A 118 3.66 6.53 13.31
C ILE A 118 2.76 5.28 13.34
N ALA A 119 1.62 5.32 12.64
CA ALA A 119 0.75 4.15 12.52
C ALA A 119 1.44 3.00 11.77
N LEU A 120 2.17 3.29 10.69
CA LEU A 120 2.97 2.29 9.97
C LEU A 120 4.09 1.74 10.87
N ALA A 121 4.80 2.59 11.61
CA ALA A 121 5.86 2.17 12.52
C ALA A 121 5.38 1.12 13.53
N PHE A 122 4.15 1.25 14.03
CA PHE A 122 3.55 0.25 14.91
C PHE A 122 3.43 -1.13 14.24
N VAL A 123 3.04 -1.18 12.96
CA VAL A 123 2.92 -2.42 12.18
C VAL A 123 4.29 -2.99 11.79
N LEU A 124 5.29 -2.13 11.63
CA LEU A 124 6.66 -2.56 11.29
C LEU A 124 7.45 -3.06 12.51
N LYS A 125 7.00 -2.78 13.75
CA LYS A 125 7.66 -3.30 14.95
C LYS A 125 7.53 -4.83 15.01
N PRO A 126 8.59 -5.56 15.43
CA PRO A 126 8.47 -6.98 15.70
C PRO A 126 7.55 -7.21 16.90
N GLU A 127 6.61 -8.15 16.80
CA GLU A 127 5.85 -8.59 17.97
C GLU A 127 6.53 -9.81 18.62
N PRO A 128 6.69 -9.81 19.95
CA PRO A 128 7.48 -10.83 20.67
C PRO A 128 6.92 -12.26 20.56
N MET A 129 5.63 -12.41 20.25
CA MET A 129 4.97 -13.72 20.14
C MET A 129 4.58 -14.12 18.71
N LYS A 130 4.92 -13.32 17.70
CA LYS A 130 4.69 -13.68 16.29
C LYS A 130 6.01 -14.05 15.63
N PRO A 131 6.04 -15.11 14.81
CA PRO A 131 7.23 -15.43 14.02
C PRO A 131 7.45 -14.32 12.98
N GLU A 132 8.36 -13.41 13.34
CA GLU A 132 8.95 -12.32 12.56
C GLU A 132 7.99 -11.28 11.92
N PRO A 133 8.40 -10.00 11.84
CA PRO A 133 7.70 -9.01 11.03
C PRO A 133 7.77 -9.38 9.53
N ARG A 134 6.60 -9.51 8.90
CA ARG A 134 6.43 -10.03 7.51
C ARG A 134 6.77 -9.00 6.43
N ILE A 135 6.62 -7.71 6.73
CA ILE A 135 6.85 -6.62 5.77
C ILE A 135 8.36 -6.40 5.61
N SER A 136 8.84 -6.50 4.39
CA SER A 136 10.27 -6.41 4.04
C SER A 136 10.63 -5.24 3.12
N LYS A 137 9.62 -4.67 2.44
CA LYS A 137 9.76 -3.52 1.55
C LYS A 137 8.66 -2.50 1.84
N VAL A 138 9.05 -1.25 2.07
CA VAL A 138 8.15 -0.12 2.29
C VAL A 138 8.63 1.09 1.49
N GLU A 139 7.75 1.67 0.67
CA GLU A 139 8.03 2.89 -0.09
C GLU A 139 7.04 4.01 0.31
N LEU A 140 7.57 5.13 0.80
CA LEU A 140 6.82 6.27 1.34
C LEU A 140 7.28 7.60 0.73
N ILE A 141 7.90 7.62 -0.45
CA ILE A 141 8.41 8.84 -1.08
C ILE A 141 7.25 9.84 -1.32
N GLY A 142 7.44 11.11 -1.00
CA GLY A 142 6.47 12.18 -1.23
C GLY A 142 5.22 12.05 -0.37
N ASN A 143 5.36 11.74 0.92
CA ASN A 143 4.25 11.56 1.86
C ASN A 143 4.08 12.68 2.91
N GLY A 144 4.92 13.73 2.85
CA GLY A 144 4.92 14.80 3.84
C GLY A 144 5.28 14.33 5.25
N ILE A 145 6.14 13.30 5.36
CA ILE A 145 6.59 12.77 6.65
C ILE A 145 7.68 13.71 7.20
N GLY A 146 7.42 14.28 8.37
CA GLY A 146 8.33 15.13 9.11
C GLY A 146 9.21 14.33 10.08
N PRO A 147 9.93 15.04 10.98
CA PRO A 147 10.89 14.44 11.90
C PRO A 147 10.26 13.42 12.87
N GLU A 148 9.03 13.66 13.33
CA GLU A 148 8.35 12.78 14.29
C GLU A 148 8.03 11.41 13.66
N GLY A 149 7.47 11.41 12.44
CA GLY A 149 7.15 10.19 11.71
C GLY A 149 8.41 9.44 11.28
N ALA A 150 9.44 10.17 10.82
CA ALA A 150 10.73 9.59 10.48
C ALA A 150 11.39 8.89 11.70
N THR A 151 11.35 9.54 12.87
CA THR A 151 11.87 8.98 14.13
C THR A 151 11.11 7.70 14.50
N ALA A 152 9.78 7.71 14.44
CA ALA A 152 8.98 6.54 14.76
C ALA A 152 9.29 5.33 13.85
N ILE A 153 9.44 5.57 12.54
CA ILE A 153 9.86 4.52 11.59
C ILE A 153 11.26 4.02 11.92
N ALA A 154 12.22 4.92 12.17
CA ALA A 154 13.59 4.55 12.53
C ALA A 154 13.63 3.67 13.78
N GLU A 155 12.90 4.02 14.84
CA GLU A 155 12.80 3.20 16.06
C GLU A 155 12.20 1.82 15.80
N ALA A 156 11.18 1.73 14.94
CA ALA A 156 10.60 0.46 14.54
C ALA A 156 11.61 -0.41 13.79
N LEU A 157 12.42 0.20 12.92
CA LEU A 157 13.46 -0.48 12.15
C LEU A 157 14.64 -0.94 13.02
N MET A 158 15.07 -0.16 14.01
CA MET A 158 16.15 -0.58 14.91
C MET A 158 15.85 -1.92 15.59
N LYS A 159 14.57 -2.20 15.85
CA LYS A 159 14.10 -3.45 16.44
C LYS A 159 13.83 -4.53 15.38
N ASN A 160 13.69 -4.17 14.11
CA ASN A 160 13.31 -5.05 13.01
C ASN A 160 14.46 -5.32 12.03
N LYS A 161 15.02 -6.53 12.08
CA LYS A 161 16.15 -6.97 11.22
C LYS A 161 15.75 -7.44 9.80
N LYS A 162 14.47 -7.39 9.42
CA LYS A 162 13.95 -7.97 8.15
C LYS A 162 13.57 -6.96 7.09
N ILE A 163 13.42 -5.68 7.43
CA ILE A 163 13.17 -4.65 6.43
C ILE A 163 14.45 -4.45 5.63
N LYS A 164 14.41 -4.88 4.37
CA LYS A 164 15.57 -4.88 3.47
C LYS A 164 15.65 -3.59 2.66
N ARG A 165 14.51 -2.95 2.44
CA ARG A 165 14.37 -1.76 1.60
C ARG A 165 13.32 -0.84 2.20
N LEU A 166 13.76 0.36 2.57
CA LEU A 166 12.91 1.47 2.96
C LEU A 166 13.29 2.65 2.09
N HIS A 167 12.32 3.22 1.36
CA HIS A 167 12.50 4.47 0.66
C HIS A 167 11.59 5.54 1.27
N MET A 168 12.19 6.59 1.80
CA MET A 168 11.54 7.75 2.40
C MET A 168 12.28 9.00 1.91
N GLY A 169 11.55 10.02 1.47
CA GLY A 169 12.07 11.25 0.88
C GLY A 169 10.94 12.11 0.34
#